data_AF-A0A316LU30-F1
#
_entry.id   AF-A0A316LU30-F1
#
_cell.length_a   1.000
_cell.length_b   1.000
_cell.length_c   1.000
_cell.angle_alpha   90.00
_cell.angle_beta   90.00
_cell.angle_gamma   90.00
#
_symmetry.space_group_name_H-M   'P 1'
#
loop_
_entity.id
_entity.type
_entity.pdbx_description
1 polymer ?
#
loop_
_entity_poly.entity_id
_entity_poly.type
_entity_poly.pdbx_seq_one_letter_code
_entity_poly.pdbx_strand_id
1 'polypeptide(L)' 'MFAWLSENIATILIALALAAVVAVVVVHLVRNKRKGKSSCGCGCEQCPSAGLCHKK' A
#
# COMPACT_ATOMS: atom_id res chain seq x y z
N MET A 1 8.89 32.30 -15.82
CA MET A 1 8.05 31.27 -15.17
C MET A 1 8.28 29.86 -15.72
N PHE A 2 8.37 29.65 -17.04
CA PHE A 2 8.62 28.31 -17.62
C PHE A 2 10.02 27.73 -17.34
N ALA A 3 11.05 28.57 -17.16
CA ALA A 3 12.42 28.12 -16.88
C ALA A 3 12.58 27.38 -15.55
N TRP A 4 11.84 27.80 -14.51
CA TRP A 4 11.84 27.12 -13.21
C TRP A 4 11.22 25.73 -13.31
N LEU A 5 10.18 25.59 -14.13
CA LEU A 5 9.54 24.30 -14.38
C LEU A 5 10.48 23.37 -15.16
N SER A 6 11.20 23.86 -16.17
CA SER A 6 12.18 23.06 -16.91
C SER A 6 13.38 22.60 -16.07
N GLU A 7 13.85 23.44 -15.15
CA GLU A 7 14.98 23.11 -14.27
C GLU A 7 14.58 22.04 -13.22
N ASN A 8 13.32 22.07 -12.76
CA ASN A 8 12.80 21.16 -11.74
C ASN A 8 11.98 19.99 -12.32
N ILE A 9 11.89 19.84 -13.64
CA ILE A 9 11.15 18.75 -14.30
C ILE A 9 11.65 17.38 -13.83
N ALA A 10 12.96 17.20 -13.70
CA ALA A 10 13.55 15.95 -13.24
C ALA A 10 13.10 15.60 -11.81
N THR A 11 13.13 16.58 -10.91
CA THR A 11 12.69 16.42 -9.52
C THR A 11 11.21 16.06 -9.43
N ILE A 12 10.36 16.73 -10.23
CA ILE A 12 8.92 16.46 -10.28
C ILE A 12 8.65 15.03 -10.79
N LEU A 13 9.38 14.58 -11.82
CA LEU A 13 9.25 13.22 -12.36
C LEU A 13 9.65 12.16 -11.33
N ILE A 14 10.75 12.37 -10.60
CA ILE A 14 11.19 11.46 -9.53
C ILE A 14 10.15 11.41 -8.40
N ALA A 15 9.64 12.57 -7.98
CA ALA A 15 8.60 12.64 -6.95
C ALA A 15 7.31 11.90 -7.38
N LEU A 16 6.89 12.05 -8.64
CA LEU A 16 5.75 11.32 -9.20
C LEU A 16 6.00 9.80 -9.24
N ALA A 17 7.19 9.38 -9.64
CA ALA A 17 7.55 7.96 -9.65
C ALA A 17 7.49 7.35 -8.23
N LEU A 18 8.06 8.03 -7.23
CA LEU A 18 8.00 7.61 -5.83
C LEU A 18 6.55 7.55 -5.32
N ALA A 19 5.75 8.58 -5.62
CA ALA A 19 4.34 8.61 -5.25
C ALA A 19 3.55 7.45 -5.89
N ALA A 20 3.83 7.12 -7.16
CA ALA A 20 3.21 5.99 -7.83
C ALA A 20 3.57 4.65 -7.15
N VAL A 21 4.83 4.44 -6.77
CA VAL A 21 5.25 3.24 -6.03
C VAL A 21 4.49 3.12 -4.71
N VAL A 22 4.40 4.20 -3.93
CA VAL A 22 3.65 4.21 -2.66
C VAL A 22 2.18 3.90 -2.89
N ALA A 23 1.56 4.53 -3.91
CA ALA A 23 0.17 4.28 -4.27
C ALA A 23 -0.08 2.80 -4.64
N VAL A 24 0.82 2.19 -5.41
CA VAL A 24 0.76 0.76 -5.75
C VAL A 24 0.82 -0.11 -4.50
N VAL A 25 1.75 0.18 -3.56
CA VAL A 25 1.86 -0.56 -2.30
C VAL A 25 0.56 -0.45 -1.49
N VAL A 26 0.02 0.77 -1.32
CA VAL A 26 -1.23 0.99 -0.58
C VAL A 26 -2.39 0.26 -1.24
N VAL A 27 -2.54 0.37 -2.57
CA VAL A 27 -3.59 -0.34 -3.31
C VAL A 27 -3.41 -1.85 -3.17
N HIS A 28 -2.18 -2.36 -3.24
CA HIS A 28 -1.90 -3.78 -3.05
C HIS A 28 -2.31 -4.23 -1.65
N LEU A 29 -1.94 -3.47 -0.61
CA LEU A 29 -2.34 -3.74 0.78
C LEU A 29 -3.87 -3.70 0.93
N VAL A 30 -4.56 -2.69 0.44
CA VAL A 30 -6.03 -2.58 0.52
C VAL A 30 -6.72 -3.72 -0.22
N ARG A 31 -6.26 -4.07 -1.43
CA ARG A 31 -6.77 -5.23 -2.18
C ARG A 31 -6.51 -6.53 -1.44
N ASN A 32 -5.35 -6.69 -0.82
CA ASN A 32 -4.98 -7.87 -0.05
C ASN A 32 -5.89 -8.02 1.19
N LYS A 33 -6.12 -6.91 1.91
CA LYS A 33 -7.03 -6.83 3.05
C LYS A 33 -8.47 -7.16 2.65
N ARG A 34 -8.95 -6.60 1.52
CA ARG A 34 -10.28 -6.90 0.97
C ARG A 34 -10.44 -8.37 0.54
N LYS A 35 -9.36 -9.02 0.11
CA LYS A 35 -9.33 -10.45 -0.22
C LYS A 35 -9.17 -11.34 1.02
N GLY A 36 -9.31 -10.80 2.23
CA GLY A 36 -9.17 -11.54 3.48
C GLY A 36 -7.74 -11.94 3.84
N LYS A 37 -6.74 -11.50 3.07
CA LYS A 37 -5.33 -11.73 3.41
C LYS A 37 -4.92 -10.69 4.46
N SER A 38 -5.14 -11.06 5.71
CA SER A 38 -4.64 -10.32 6.87
C SER A 38 -3.10 -10.43 6.96
N SER A 39 -2.47 -9.58 7.78
CA SER A 39 -1.03 -9.66 8.08
C SER A 39 -0.66 -10.99 8.79
N CYS A 40 -1.68 -11.68 9.32
CA CYS A 40 -1.59 -13.06 9.74
C CYS A 40 -1.48 -13.95 8.49
N GLY A 41 -0.26 -14.39 8.17
CA GLY A 41 0.01 -15.29 7.03
C GLY A 41 -0.62 -16.68 7.14
N CYS A 42 -1.18 -17.02 8.31
CA CYS A 42 -2.02 -18.19 8.49
C CYS A 42 -3.46 -17.78 8.15
N GLY A 43 -4.16 -18.47 7.25
CA GLY A 43 -5.59 -18.21 7.04
C GLY A 43 -6.33 -18.15 8.39
N CYS A 44 -7.31 -17.25 8.52
CA CYS A 44 -8.03 -17.05 9.79
C CYS A 44 -8.66 -18.35 10.34
N GLU A 45 -8.83 -19.36 9.49
CA GLU A 45 -9.34 -20.69 9.81
C GLU A 45 -8.38 -21.53 10.70
N GLN A 46 -7.06 -21.30 10.64
CA GLN A 46 -6.06 -22.01 11.45
C GLN A 46 -5.18 -21.06 12.28
N CYS A 47 -5.57 -19.79 12.38
CA CYS A 47 -4.82 -18.82 13.16
C CYS A 47 -4.91 -19.15 14.68
N PRO A 48 -3.79 -19.32 15.41
CA PRO A 48 -3.82 -19.57 16.86
C PRO A 48 -4.54 -18.48 17.65
N SER A 49 -4.64 -17.26 17.10
CA SER A 49 -5.39 -16.13 17.68
C SER A 49 -6.79 -15.94 17.07
N ALA A 50 -7.32 -16.90 16.31
CA ALA A 50 -8.67 -16.83 15.72
C ALA A 50 -9.77 -16.58 16.78
N GLY A 51 -9.61 -17.15 17.98
CA GLY A 51 -10.52 -16.95 19.11
C GLY A 51 -10.52 -15.52 19.70
N LEU A 52 -9.51 -14.69 19.41
CA LEU A 52 -9.45 -13.28 19.83
C LEU A 52 -9.96 -12.34 18.73
N CYS A 53 -9.68 -12.65 17.45
CA CYS A 53 -10.06 -11.81 16.33
C CYS A 53 -11.57 -11.86 16.00
N HIS A 54 -12.27 -12.93 16.37
CA HIS A 54 -13.72 -13.12 16.19
C HIS A 54 -14.47 -13.24 17.53
N LYS A 55 -14.07 -12.48 18.56
CA LYS A 55 -14.95 -12.28 19.71
C LYS A 55 -16.21 -11.54 19.25
N LYS A 56 -17.37 -12.15 19.52
CA LYS A 56 -18.68 -11.49 19.39
C LYS A 56 -18.73 -10.23 20.24
#